data_AF-A0A7W1QZN3-F1
#
_entry.id   AF-A0A7W1QZN3-F1
#
_cell.length_a   1.000
_cell.length_b   1.000
_cell.length_c   1.000
_cell.angle_alpha   90.00
_cell.angle_beta   90.00
_cell.angle_gamma   90.00
#
_symmetry.space_group_name_H-M   'P 1'
#
loop_
_entity.id
_entity.type
_entity.pdbx_description
1 polymer ?
#
loop_
_entity_poly.entity_id
_entity_poly.type
_entity_poly.pdbx_seq_one_letter_code
_entity_poly.pdbx_strand_id
1 'polypeptide(L)'
;MSASPAPPLLLASTSPQRRVILEQLGIPFEVVAPDYVEHDPPDTEVVELVRAHALGKARSVADQAGDRPVLAVDTAVSLGGTIFGKPTNATDAERMLEALAGETHVVVSGLCLLTPGWELVAHDSTRVTFRRLTPRDLAANLAQGEWEGRAGAYAIQG
;
A
#
# COMPACT_ATOMS: atom_id res chain seq x y z
N MET A 1 11.67 16.54 34.63
CA MET A 1 11.07 15.20 34.51
C MET A 1 11.14 14.82 33.04
N SER A 2 11.94 13.82 32.67
CA SER A 2 11.96 13.31 31.30
C SER A 2 10.65 12.57 31.10
N ALA A 3 9.84 12.97 30.12
CA ALA A 3 8.65 12.20 29.75
C ALA A 3 9.08 10.76 29.45
N SER A 4 8.30 9.78 29.90
CA SER A 4 8.45 8.40 29.42
C SER A 4 8.43 8.43 27.89
N PRO A 5 9.29 7.67 27.19
CA PRO A 5 9.24 7.62 25.74
C PRO A 5 7.82 7.24 25.32
N ALA A 6 7.30 7.93 24.31
CA ALA A 6 5.97 7.65 23.79
C ALA A 6 5.87 6.14 23.46
N PRO A 7 4.70 5.52 23.71
CA PRO A 7 4.49 4.12 23.36
C PRO A 7 4.87 3.88 21.88
N PRO A 8 5.57 2.78 21.55
CA PRO A 8 5.91 2.50 20.16
C PRO A 8 4.64 2.37 19.31
N LEU A 9 4.68 2.89 18.10
CA LEU A 9 3.60 2.80 17.12
C LEU A 9 3.35 1.32 16.76
N LEU A 10 2.09 0.90 16.64
CA LEU A 10 1.77 -0.41 16.07
C LEU A 10 1.57 -0.27 14.56
N LEU A 11 2.48 -0.82 13.76
CA LEU A 11 2.36 -0.86 12.30
C LEU A 11 1.55 -2.11 11.89
N ALA A 12 0.30 -1.89 11.47
CA ALA A 12 -0.58 -2.92 10.92
C ALA A 12 -0.27 -3.18 9.44
N SER A 13 0.86 -3.85 9.17
CA SER A 13 1.32 -4.08 7.79
C SER A 13 2.20 -5.31 7.65
N THR A 14 2.09 -6.01 6.53
CA THR A 14 3.05 -7.04 6.07
C THR A 14 4.05 -6.50 5.05
N SER A 15 3.96 -5.22 4.66
CA SER A 15 4.82 -4.63 3.63
C SER A 15 6.23 -4.34 4.18
N PRO A 16 7.30 -4.90 3.57
CA PRO A 16 8.66 -4.55 3.94
C PRO A 16 8.98 -3.07 3.65
N GLN A 17 8.37 -2.48 2.62
CA GLN A 17 8.61 -1.07 2.27
C GLN A 17 8.11 -0.11 3.35
N ARG A 18 6.94 -0.39 3.96
CA ARG A 18 6.40 0.47 5.03
C ARG A 18 7.25 0.42 6.29
N ARG A 19 7.83 -0.74 6.60
CA ARG A 19 8.83 -0.89 7.66
C ARG A 19 10.06 0.00 7.40
N VAL A 20 10.65 -0.11 6.21
CA VAL A 20 11.85 0.67 5.83
C VAL A 20 11.58 2.19 5.92
N ILE A 21 10.41 2.66 5.48
CA ILE A 21 10.05 4.08 5.57
C ILE A 21 10.04 4.56 7.03
N LEU A 22 9.42 3.81 7.94
CA LEU A 22 9.38 4.21 9.36
C LEU A 22 10.75 4.15 10.04
N GLU A 23 11.58 3.16 9.68
CA GLU A 23 12.97 3.06 10.14
C GLU A 23 13.79 4.29 9.71
N GLN A 24 13.67 4.70 8.44
CA GLN A 24 14.34 5.90 7.91
C GLN A 24 13.89 7.19 8.61
N LEU A 25 12.62 7.25 9.04
CA LEU A 25 12.09 8.38 9.80
C LEU A 25 12.46 8.35 11.29
N GLY A 26 13.13 7.29 11.77
CA GLY A 26 13.49 7.14 13.18
C GLY A 26 12.29 6.98 14.12
N ILE A 27 11.16 6.51 13.60
CA ILE A 27 9.93 6.29 14.38
C ILE A 27 10.02 4.91 15.03
N PRO A 28 9.92 4.76 16.36
CA PRO A 28 9.84 3.45 17.01
C PRO A 28 8.49 2.78 16.74
N PHE A 29 8.49 1.54 16.26
CA PHE A 29 7.27 0.78 16.00
C PHE A 29 7.45 -0.73 16.24
N GLU A 30 6.32 -1.40 16.43
CA GLU A 30 6.17 -2.86 16.38
C GLU A 30 5.31 -3.23 15.18
N VAL A 31 5.64 -4.32 14.49
CA VAL A 31 4.89 -4.78 13.32
C VAL A 31 3.91 -5.86 13.71
N VAL A 32 2.66 -5.71 13.26
CA VAL A 32 1.61 -6.73 13.38
C VAL A 32 1.00 -6.94 11.99
N ALA A 33 0.82 -8.21 11.61
CA ALA A 33 0.09 -8.54 10.41
C ALA A 33 -1.41 -8.26 10.63
N PRO A 34 -2.06 -7.43 9.81
CA PRO A 34 -3.48 -7.14 9.97
C PRO A 34 -4.34 -8.37 9.62
N ASP A 35 -5.34 -8.64 10.44
CA ASP A 35 -6.37 -9.65 10.16
C ASP A 35 -7.57 -9.00 9.45
N TYR A 36 -7.32 -8.51 8.23
CA TYR A 36 -8.33 -7.81 7.43
C TYR A 36 -8.40 -8.39 6.03
N VAL A 37 -9.60 -8.77 5.61
CA VAL A 37 -9.89 -9.24 4.25
C VAL A 37 -10.34 -8.04 3.41
N GLU A 38 -9.53 -7.71 2.40
CA GLU A 38 -9.84 -6.64 1.45
C GLU A 38 -11.12 -6.99 0.67
N HIS A 39 -12.07 -6.06 0.63
CA HIS A 39 -13.27 -6.12 -0.20
C HIS A 39 -13.25 -4.98 -1.21
N ASP A 40 -13.31 -5.31 -2.50
CA ASP A 40 -13.24 -4.36 -3.61
C ASP A 40 -14.57 -4.35 -4.38
N PRO A 41 -15.58 -3.58 -3.95
CA PRO A 41 -16.82 -3.47 -4.70
C PRO A 41 -16.56 -2.89 -6.09
N PRO A 42 -17.30 -3.36 -7.12
CA PRO A 42 -17.23 -2.74 -8.44
C PRO A 42 -17.60 -1.26 -8.34
N ASP A 43 -17.03 -0.45 -9.22
CA ASP A 43 -17.29 0.99 -9.33
C ASP A 43 -16.90 1.82 -8.09
N THR A 44 -16.08 1.28 -7.19
CA THR A 44 -15.52 2.04 -6.07
C THR A 44 -14.39 2.95 -6.55
N GLU A 45 -14.45 4.22 -6.19
CA GLU A 45 -13.36 5.17 -6.43
C GLU A 45 -12.08 4.74 -5.68
N VAL A 46 -10.94 4.78 -6.36
CA VAL A 46 -9.65 4.29 -5.83
C VAL A 46 -9.27 4.95 -4.49
N VAL A 47 -9.60 6.22 -4.30
CA VAL A 47 -9.33 6.95 -3.04
C VAL A 47 -10.17 6.39 -1.90
N GLU A 48 -11.46 6.15 -2.12
CA GLU A 48 -12.34 5.59 -1.09
C GLU A 48 -11.93 4.14 -0.76
N LEU A 49 -11.51 3.38 -1.78
CA LEU A 49 -11.02 2.02 -1.60
C LEU A 49 -9.80 1.95 -0.67
N VAL A 50 -8.73 2.69 -0.98
CA VAL A 50 -7.50 2.63 -0.17
C VAL A 50 -7.71 3.20 1.24
N ARG A 51 -8.61 4.16 1.41
CA ARG A 51 -8.98 4.69 2.73
C ARG A 51 -9.73 3.65 3.55
N ALA A 52 -10.70 2.96 2.94
CA ALA A 52 -11.45 1.89 3.59
C ALA A 52 -10.53 0.73 4.00
N HIS A 53 -9.61 0.31 3.12
CA HIS A 53 -8.64 -0.74 3.42
C HIS A 53 -7.65 -0.37 4.51
N ALA A 54 -7.09 0.86 4.47
CA ALA A 54 -6.21 1.33 5.52
C ALA A 54 -6.95 1.36 6.88
N LEU A 55 -8.18 1.85 6.91
CA LEU A 55 -9.01 1.86 8.10
C LEU A 55 -9.31 0.44 8.62
N GLY A 56 -9.70 -0.47 7.72
CA GLY A 56 -9.98 -1.87 8.06
C GLY A 56 -8.76 -2.58 8.66
N LYS A 57 -7.58 -2.39 8.07
CA LYS A 57 -6.30 -2.92 8.57
C LYS A 57 -5.92 -2.35 9.94
N ALA A 58 -6.15 -1.07 10.19
CA ALA A 58 -5.88 -0.48 11.50
C ALA A 58 -6.83 -1.07 12.57
N ARG A 59 -8.12 -1.17 12.26
CA ARG A 59 -9.13 -1.67 13.18
C ARG A 59 -8.97 -3.16 13.51
N SER A 60 -8.48 -3.98 12.58
CA SER A 60 -8.30 -5.42 12.82
C SER A 60 -7.23 -5.75 13.88
N VAL A 61 -6.36 -4.80 14.21
CA VAL A 61 -5.34 -4.98 15.25
C VAL A 61 -5.52 -4.04 16.45
N ALA A 62 -6.60 -3.26 16.49
CA ALA A 62 -6.84 -2.24 17.51
C ALA A 62 -6.84 -2.84 18.93
N ASP A 63 -7.44 -4.01 19.12
CA ASP A 63 -7.49 -4.70 20.42
C ASP A 63 -6.10 -5.12 20.93
N GLN A 64 -5.13 -5.32 20.02
CA GLN A 64 -3.75 -5.65 20.37
C GLN A 64 -2.91 -4.41 20.71
N ALA A 65 -3.39 -3.22 20.32
CA ALA A 65 -2.65 -1.98 20.47
C ALA A 65 -2.63 -1.47 21.92
N GLY A 66 -3.67 -1.75 22.71
CA GLY A 66 -3.86 -1.12 24.01
C GLY A 66 -3.96 0.41 23.83
N ASP A 67 -3.13 1.16 24.56
CA ASP A 67 -3.08 2.63 24.43
C ASP A 67 -2.17 3.13 23.28
N ARG A 68 -1.55 2.22 22.52
CA ARG A 68 -0.62 2.57 21.45
C ARG A 68 -1.37 3.05 20.19
N PRO A 69 -0.83 4.04 19.47
CA PRO A 69 -1.37 4.39 18.15
C PRO A 69 -1.14 3.24 17.16
N VAL A 70 -2.10 3.01 16.26
CA VAL A 70 -2.01 2.05 15.16
C VAL A 70 -1.91 2.80 13.84
N LEU A 71 -0.87 2.53 13.06
CA LEU A 71 -0.73 2.99 11.69
C LEU A 71 -0.99 1.84 10.73
N ALA A 72 -1.89 2.06 9.78
CA ALA A 72 -2.11 1.18 8.65
C ALA A 72 -2.04 1.97 7.36
N VAL A 73 -1.59 1.31 6.30
CA VAL A 73 -1.48 1.91 4.97
C VAL A 73 -1.95 0.90 3.93
N ASP A 74 -2.70 1.38 2.97
CA ASP A 74 -3.08 0.65 1.76
C ASP A 74 -2.62 1.40 0.51
N THR A 75 -2.40 0.70 -0.59
CA THR A 75 -1.91 1.32 -1.83
C THR A 75 -2.46 0.61 -3.05
N ALA A 76 -3.03 1.40 -3.95
CA ALA A 76 -3.56 0.93 -5.22
C ALA A 76 -3.01 1.76 -6.39
N VAL A 77 -2.97 1.13 -7.56
CA VAL A 77 -2.63 1.78 -8.83
C VAL A 77 -3.90 1.93 -9.65
N SER A 78 -4.11 3.09 -10.28
CA SER A 78 -5.26 3.32 -11.16
C SER A 78 -4.88 3.99 -12.47
N LEU A 79 -5.45 3.51 -13.58
CA LEU A 79 -5.35 4.10 -14.90
C LEU A 79 -6.74 4.19 -15.53
N GLY A 80 -7.19 5.39 -15.88
CA GLY A 80 -8.47 5.61 -16.54
C GLY A 80 -9.69 5.05 -15.79
N GLY A 81 -9.66 5.08 -14.45
CA GLY A 81 -10.71 4.51 -13.59
C GLY A 81 -10.59 3.00 -13.33
N THR A 82 -9.70 2.29 -14.06
CA THR A 82 -9.40 0.89 -13.77
C THR A 82 -8.45 0.81 -12.59
N ILE A 83 -8.77 0.00 -11.57
CA ILE A 83 -7.90 -0.26 -10.42
C ILE A 83 -7.08 -1.52 -10.68
N PHE A 84 -5.77 -1.41 -10.47
CA PHE A 84 -4.80 -2.48 -10.61
C PHE A 84 -4.36 -2.94 -9.23
N GLY A 85 -4.95 -4.03 -8.76
CA GLY A 85 -4.55 -4.71 -7.54
C GLY A 85 -3.26 -5.51 -7.72
N LYS A 86 -3.05 -6.49 -6.82
CA LYS A 86 -1.91 -7.41 -6.92
C LYS A 86 -2.18 -8.42 -8.05
N PRO A 87 -1.22 -8.65 -8.96
CA PRO A 87 -1.37 -9.66 -10.00
C PRO A 87 -1.48 -11.06 -9.38
N THR A 88 -2.35 -11.88 -9.95
CA THR A 88 -2.58 -13.26 -9.48
C THR A 88 -1.55 -14.28 -10.01
N ASN A 89 -0.90 -13.95 -11.13
CA ASN A 89 0.14 -14.74 -11.78
C ASN A 89 0.95 -13.88 -12.77
N ALA A 90 2.00 -14.46 -13.37
CA ALA A 90 2.88 -13.74 -14.30
C ALA A 90 2.17 -13.19 -15.54
N THR A 91 1.15 -13.90 -16.07
CA THR A 91 0.37 -13.42 -17.23
C THR A 91 -0.49 -12.21 -16.86
N ASP A 92 -1.05 -12.20 -15.66
CA ASP A 92 -1.78 -11.05 -15.13
C ASP A 92 -0.83 -9.86 -14.91
N ALA A 93 0.36 -10.11 -14.35
CA ALA A 93 1.41 -9.09 -14.21
C ALA A 93 1.83 -8.50 -15.57
N GLU A 94 2.02 -9.33 -16.60
CA GLU A 94 2.32 -8.90 -17.97
C GLU A 94 1.24 -7.97 -18.52
N ARG A 95 -0.02 -8.39 -18.44
CA ARG A 95 -1.19 -7.60 -18.85
C ARG A 95 -1.25 -6.24 -18.14
N MET A 96 -0.96 -6.21 -16.82
CA MET A 96 -0.92 -4.96 -16.06
C MET A 96 0.20 -4.04 -16.58
N LEU A 97 1.42 -4.57 -16.72
CA LEU A 97 2.57 -3.79 -17.19
C LEU A 97 2.38 -3.27 -18.62
N GLU A 98 1.77 -4.07 -19.50
CA GLU A 98 1.41 -3.66 -20.86
C GLU A 98 0.41 -2.51 -20.86
N ALA A 99 -0.63 -2.58 -20.02
CA ALA A 99 -1.64 -1.52 -19.91
C ALA A 99 -1.05 -0.20 -19.38
N LEU A 100 -0.07 -0.27 -18.48
CA LEU A 100 0.60 0.91 -17.91
C LEU A 100 1.71 1.45 -18.84
N ALA A 101 2.19 0.68 -19.80
CA ALA A 101 3.34 1.04 -20.63
C ALA A 101 3.07 2.27 -21.51
N GLY A 102 3.86 3.33 -21.30
CA GLY A 102 3.70 4.59 -22.03
C GLY A 102 2.58 5.49 -21.52
N GLU A 103 1.87 5.08 -20.47
CA GLU A 103 0.75 5.81 -19.89
C GLU A 103 1.16 6.58 -18.63
N THR A 104 0.28 7.49 -18.19
CA THR A 104 0.38 8.11 -16.87
C THR A 104 -0.74 7.63 -15.97
N HIS A 105 -0.42 6.75 -15.04
CA HIS A 105 -1.32 6.26 -14.00
C HIS A 105 -1.14 7.03 -12.69
N VAL A 106 -2.05 6.78 -11.76
CA VAL A 106 -2.02 7.34 -10.40
C VAL A 106 -1.77 6.23 -9.41
N VAL A 107 -0.80 6.43 -8.52
CA VAL A 107 -0.59 5.60 -7.33
C VAL A 107 -1.24 6.33 -6.17
N VAL A 108 -2.22 5.70 -5.52
CA VAL A 108 -2.93 6.28 -4.37
C VAL A 108 -2.59 5.47 -3.13
N SER A 109 -2.13 6.15 -2.09
CA SER A 109 -1.92 5.54 -0.77
C SER A 109 -2.96 6.06 0.21
N GLY A 110 -3.75 5.17 0.79
CA GLY A 110 -4.62 5.47 1.93
C GLY A 110 -3.88 5.21 3.23
N LEU A 111 -4.04 6.07 4.23
CA LEU A 111 -3.43 5.91 5.53
C LEU A 111 -4.47 6.09 6.63
N CYS A 112 -4.38 5.26 7.66
CA CYS A 112 -5.18 5.38 8.87
C CYS A 112 -4.24 5.42 10.08
N LEU A 113 -4.39 6.47 10.89
CA LEU A 113 -3.80 6.56 12.21
C LEU A 113 -4.92 6.50 13.24
N LEU A 114 -4.99 5.38 13.95
CA LEU A 114 -6.02 5.09 14.94
C LEU A 114 -5.40 5.18 16.35
N THR A 115 -6.08 5.86 17.26
CA THR A 115 -5.72 5.97 18.67
C THR A 115 -6.94 5.71 19.54
N PRO A 116 -6.79 5.55 20.87
CA PRO A 116 -7.95 5.41 21.76
C PRO A 116 -8.91 6.61 21.76
N GLY A 117 -8.42 7.81 21.42
CA GLY A 117 -9.19 9.05 21.52
C GLY A 117 -9.64 9.64 20.18
N TRP A 118 -8.98 9.27 19.07
CA TRP A 118 -9.25 9.84 17.76
C TRP A 118 -8.78 8.92 16.63
N GLU A 119 -9.38 9.13 15.46
CA GLU A 119 -9.08 8.44 14.22
C GLU A 119 -8.81 9.49 13.13
N LEU A 120 -7.74 9.27 12.36
CA LEU A 120 -7.41 10.07 11.18
C LEU A 120 -7.27 9.15 9.96
N VAL A 121 -8.09 9.38 8.94
CA VAL A 121 -8.00 8.70 7.65
C VAL A 121 -7.71 9.70 6.55
N ALA A 122 -6.52 9.61 5.96
CA ALA A 122 -6.07 10.48 4.88
C ALA A 122 -5.63 9.66 3.66
N HIS A 123 -5.31 10.34 2.58
CA HIS A 123 -4.71 9.74 1.40
C HIS A 123 -3.72 10.70 0.76
N ASP A 124 -2.84 10.15 -0.08
CA ASP A 124 -2.01 10.91 -0.99
C ASP A 124 -1.99 10.25 -2.37
N SER A 125 -1.82 11.06 -3.41
CA SER A 125 -1.88 10.62 -4.81
C SER A 125 -0.66 11.08 -5.58
N THR A 126 0.03 10.16 -6.24
CA THR A 126 1.20 10.44 -7.07
C THR A 126 0.95 10.01 -8.51
N ARG A 127 1.22 10.91 -9.48
CA ARG A 127 1.19 10.57 -10.91
C ARG A 127 2.52 9.97 -11.32
N VAL A 128 2.47 8.81 -11.99
CA VAL A 128 3.64 8.09 -12.48
C VAL A 128 3.50 7.90 -13.98
N THR A 129 4.47 8.39 -14.75
CA THR A 129 4.49 8.22 -16.21
C THR A 129 5.51 7.15 -16.57
N PHE A 130 5.03 6.07 -17.19
CA PHE A 130 5.91 5.05 -17.72
C PHE A 130 6.43 5.45 -19.09
N ARG A 131 7.69 5.09 -19.35
CA ARG A 131 8.16 4.98 -20.73
C ARG A 131 7.40 3.86 -21.44
N ARG A 132 7.44 3.85 -22.77
CA ARG A 132 7.01 2.67 -23.52
C ARG A 132 7.91 1.47 -23.16
N LEU A 133 7.29 0.31 -23.01
CA LEU A 133 7.96 -0.95 -22.75
C LEU A 133 7.91 -1.80 -24.02
N THR A 134 9.06 -2.35 -24.41
CA THR A 134 9.15 -3.35 -25.47
C THR A 134 8.82 -4.74 -24.90
N PRO A 135 8.52 -5.74 -25.75
CA PRO A 135 8.34 -7.12 -25.28
C PRO A 135 9.55 -7.65 -24.49
N ARG A 136 10.76 -7.20 -24.85
CA ARG A 136 11.99 -7.54 -24.12
C ARG A 136 12.04 -6.90 -22.73
N ASP A 137 11.57 -5.67 -22.59
CA ASP A 137 11.49 -4.99 -21.30
C ASP A 137 10.51 -5.72 -20.36
N LEU A 138 9.33 -6.07 -20.87
CA LEU A 138 8.29 -6.80 -20.11
C LEU A 138 8.83 -8.14 -19.61
N ALA A 139 9.39 -8.95 -20.52
CA ALA A 139 9.98 -10.24 -20.17
C ALA A 139 11.09 -10.11 -19.10
N ALA A 140 11.94 -9.07 -19.21
CA ALA A 140 13.00 -8.84 -18.22
C ALA A 140 12.43 -8.45 -16.85
N ASN A 141 11.42 -7.56 -16.78
CA ASN A 141 10.78 -7.17 -15.53
C ASN A 141 10.06 -8.35 -14.86
N LEU A 142 9.35 -9.17 -15.65
CA LEU A 142 8.64 -10.34 -15.13
C LEU A 142 9.60 -11.39 -14.56
N ALA A 143 10.74 -11.60 -15.22
CA ALA A 143 11.76 -12.55 -14.79
C ALA A 143 12.43 -12.18 -13.46
N GLN A 144 12.37 -10.91 -13.05
CA GLN A 144 12.89 -10.47 -11.74
C GLN A 144 11.97 -10.85 -10.57
N GLY A 145 10.70 -11.20 -10.83
CA GLY A 145 9.74 -11.57 -9.77
C GLY A 145 9.27 -10.40 -8.89
N GLU A 146 9.74 -9.18 -9.18
CA GLU A 146 9.43 -7.97 -8.42
C GLU A 146 7.95 -7.57 -8.46
N TRP A 147 7.16 -8.13 -9.37
CA TRP A 147 5.73 -7.90 -9.46
C TRP A 147 4.94 -8.59 -8.35
N GLU A 148 5.50 -9.62 -7.72
CA GLU A 148 4.79 -10.46 -6.75
C GLU A 148 4.32 -9.66 -5.54
N GLY A 149 3.01 -9.71 -5.28
CA GLY A 149 2.40 -9.01 -4.15
C GLY A 149 2.35 -7.49 -4.28
N ARG A 150 2.68 -6.91 -5.44
CA ARG A 150 2.71 -5.46 -5.67
C ARG A 150 1.56 -5.00 -6.56
N ALA A 151 0.82 -3.98 -6.12
CA ALA A 151 -0.26 -3.40 -6.91
C ALA A 151 0.28 -2.84 -8.24
N GLY A 152 -0.38 -3.16 -9.35
CA GLY A 152 0.08 -2.76 -10.69
C GLY A 152 1.33 -3.49 -11.21
N ALA A 153 1.78 -4.54 -10.51
CA ALA A 153 2.88 -5.43 -10.93
C ALA A 153 4.28 -4.77 -11.04
N TYR A 154 4.54 -3.66 -10.34
CA TYR A 154 5.87 -3.03 -10.31
C TYR A 154 6.21 -2.41 -8.94
N ALA A 155 7.49 -2.07 -8.73
CA ALA A 155 7.92 -1.09 -7.74
C ALA A 155 8.88 -0.09 -8.36
N ILE A 156 8.86 1.14 -7.84
CA ILE A 156 9.78 2.20 -8.25
C ILE A 156 11.21 2.02 -7.69
N GLN A 157 11.35 1.20 -6.64
CA GLN A 157 12.60 1.03 -5.90
C GLN A 157 13.60 0.06 -6.56
N GLY A 158 13.12 -0.72 -7.55
CA GLY A 158 13.81 -1.92 -8.05
C GLY A 158 13.88 -3.02 -6.99
#